data_AF-A0A8T5FDE9-F1
#
_entry.id   AF-A0A8T5FDE9-F1
#
_cell.length_a   1.000
_cell.length_b   1.000
_cell.length_c   1.000
_cell.angle_alpha   90.00
_cell.angle_beta   90.00
_cell.angle_gamma   90.00
#
_symmetry.space_group_name_H-M   'P 1'
#
loop_
_entity.id
_entity.type
_entity.pdbx_description
1 polymer ?
#
loop_
_entity_poly.entity_id
_entity_poly.type
_entity_poly.pdbx_seq_one_letter_code
_entity_poly.pdbx_strand_id
1 'polypeptide(L)' 'MKVSDLDPQEIKYIATLDWDHLMIYLEKKYGIEFRDQVKEHIKNSIQKRMDNSRKEWEN' A
#
# COMPACT_ATOMS: atom_id res chain seq x y z
N MET A 1 10.13 -10.64 -1.69
CA MET A 1 10.46 -9.19 -1.68
C MET A 1 9.49 -8.51 -0.74
N LYS A 2 9.95 -7.77 0.26
CA LYS A 2 9.05 -7.04 1.18
C LYS A 2 8.83 -5.64 0.62
N VAL A 3 7.69 -5.02 0.93
CA VAL A 3 7.40 -3.61 0.58
C VAL A 3 8.50 -2.66 1.12
N SER A 4 9.14 -3.06 2.21
CA SER A 4 10.30 -2.39 2.83
C SER A 4 11.55 -2.32 1.95
N ASP A 5 11.64 -3.15 0.89
CA ASP A 5 12.79 -3.22 -0.01
C ASP A 5 12.63 -2.29 -1.24
N LEU A 6 11.55 -1.50 -1.31
CA LEU A 6 11.32 -0.55 -2.40
C LEU A 6 12.28 0.64 -2.29
N ASP A 7 12.87 1.03 -3.43
CA ASP A 7 13.75 2.19 -3.51
C ASP A 7 13.01 3.47 -3.09
N PRO A 8 13.60 4.38 -2.30
CA PRO A 8 12.94 5.62 -1.87
C PRO A 8 12.44 6.50 -3.02
N GLN A 9 13.14 6.53 -4.16
CA GLN A 9 12.67 7.25 -5.36
C GLN A 9 11.48 6.55 -5.98
N GLU A 10 11.51 5.23 -5.97
CA GLU A 10 10.42 4.42 -6.44
C GLU A 10 9.17 4.63 -5.58
N ILE A 11 9.30 4.62 -4.25
CA ILE A 11 8.21 4.96 -3.32
C ILE A 11 7.59 6.33 -3.64
N LYS A 12 8.42 7.34 -3.96
CA LYS A 12 7.90 8.65 -4.37
C LYS A 12 7.12 8.57 -5.67
N TYR A 13 7.60 7.80 -6.65
CA TYR A 13 6.91 7.61 -7.91
C TYR A 13 5.57 6.88 -7.73
N ILE A 14 5.54 5.72 -7.06
CA ILE A 14 4.29 4.98 -6.80
C ILE A 14 3.30 5.78 -5.94
N ALA A 15 3.77 6.69 -5.08
CA ALA A 15 2.90 7.60 -4.32
C ALA A 15 2.21 8.67 -5.19
N THR A 16 2.69 8.93 -6.40
CA THR A 16 2.05 9.83 -7.37
C THR A 16 1.07 9.11 -8.30
N LEU A 17 1.04 7.77 -8.29
CA LEU A 17 0.16 6.99 -9.15
C LEU A 17 -1.23 6.83 -8.53
N ASP A 18 -2.25 6.90 -9.37
CA ASP A 18 -3.60 6.44 -9.02
C ASP A 18 -3.60 4.94 -8.74
N TRP A 19 -4.65 4.48 -8.05
CA TRP A 19 -4.77 3.09 -7.63
C TRP A 19 -4.60 2.08 -8.78
N ASP A 20 -5.27 2.30 -9.92
CA ASP A 20 -5.17 1.38 -11.06
C ASP A 20 -3.76 1.36 -11.66
N HIS A 21 -3.13 2.53 -11.80
CA HIS A 21 -1.75 2.63 -12.29
C HIS A 21 -0.76 1.97 -11.33
N LEU A 22 -0.95 2.12 -10.02
CA LEU A 22 -0.17 1.45 -9.00
C LEU A 22 -0.30 -0.08 -9.12
N MET A 23 -1.52 -0.61 -9.24
CA MET A 23 -1.74 -2.06 -9.37
C MET A 23 -1.07 -2.62 -10.62
N ILE A 24 -1.22 -1.94 -11.77
CA ILE A 24 -0.57 -2.34 -13.03
C ILE A 24 0.95 -2.30 -12.91
N TYR A 25 1.50 -1.25 -12.29
CA TYR A 25 2.94 -1.10 -12.09
C TYR A 25 3.51 -2.24 -11.23
N LEU A 26 2.86 -2.51 -10.10
CA LEU A 26 3.27 -3.56 -9.16
C LEU A 26 3.18 -4.94 -9.81
N GLU A 27 2.10 -5.22 -10.55
CA GLU A 27 1.93 -6.48 -11.26
C GLU A 27 3.00 -6.68 -12.34
N LYS A 28 3.30 -5.63 -13.13
CA LYS A 28 4.32 -5.72 -14.19
C LYS A 28 5.74 -5.87 -13.65
N LYS A 29 6.08 -5.17 -12.57
CA LYS A 29 7.45 -5.13 -12.06
C LYS A 29 7.75 -6.27 -11.09
N TYR A 30 6.79 -6.63 -10.24
CA TYR A 30 6.98 -7.56 -9.13
C TYR A 30 6.10 -8.81 -9.21
N GLY A 31 5.16 -8.84 -10.15
CA GLY A 31 4.22 -9.94 -10.31
C GLY A 31 2.95 -9.79 -9.48
N ILE A 32 1.98 -10.65 -9.80
CA ILE A 32 0.63 -10.60 -9.25
C ILE A 32 0.59 -10.88 -7.73
N GLU A 33 1.46 -11.76 -7.23
CA GLU A 33 1.53 -12.06 -5.79
C GLU A 33 1.93 -10.85 -4.95
N PHE A 34 2.86 -10.03 -5.46
CA PHE A 34 3.30 -8.83 -4.76
C PHE A 34 2.22 -7.75 -4.78
N ARG A 35 1.51 -7.59 -5.91
CA ARG A 35 0.34 -6.71 -6.02
C ARG A 35 -0.69 -7.02 -4.94
N ASP A 36 -1.02 -8.30 -4.77
CA ASP A 36 -2.04 -8.73 -3.81
C ASP A 36 -1.61 -8.52 -2.35
N GLN A 37 -0.33 -8.77 -2.04
CA GLN A 37 0.23 -8.45 -0.72
C GLN A 37 0.17 -6.95 -0.42
N VAL A 38 0.51 -6.09 -1.38
CA VAL A 38 0.43 -4.63 -1.21
C VAL A 38 -1.02 -4.19 -1.01
N LYS A 39 -1.95 -4.73 -1.79
CA LYS A 39 -3.38 -4.43 -1.68
C LYS A 39 -3.93 -4.78 -0.30
N GLU A 40 -3.60 -5.98 0.20
CA GLU A 40 -4.01 -6.40 1.54
C GLU A 40 -3.37 -5.53 2.63
N HIS A 41 -2.09 -5.19 2.48
CA HIS A 41 -1.37 -4.35 3.44
C HIS A 41 -1.95 -2.94 3.53
N ILE A 42 -2.29 -2.32 2.40
CA ILE A 42 -2.93 -1.00 2.37
C ILE A 42 -4.31 -1.06 3.02
N LYS A 43 -5.12 -2.06 2.67
CA LYS A 43 -6.46 -2.25 3.27
C LYS A 43 -6.38 -2.38 4.79
N ASN A 44 -5.49 -3.25 5.27
CA ASN A 44 -5.28 -3.46 6.71
C ASN A 44 -4.77 -2.19 7.40
N SER A 45 -3.88 -1.44 6.76
CA SER A 45 -3.35 -0.17 7.31
C SER A 45 -4.44 0.90 7.42
N ILE A 46 -5.31 1.04 6.42
CA ILE A 46 -6.45 1.97 6.46
C ILE A 46 -7.42 1.56 7.57
N GLN A 47 -7.78 0.27 7.62
CA GLN A 47 -8.70 -0.24 8.64
C GLN A 47 -8.16 -0.02 10.05
N LYS A 48 -6.86 -0.26 10.27
CA LYS A 48 -6.21 -0.04 11.56
C LYS A 48 -6.13 1.44 11.94
N ARG A 49 -5.92 2.34 10.98
CA ARG A 49 -6.00 3.79 11.21
C ARG A 49 -7.42 4.22 11.58
N MET A 50 -8.45 3.72 10.89
CA MET A 50 -9.84 4.01 11.24
C MET A 50 -10.20 3.52 12.65
N ASP A 51 -9.76 2.32 13.02
CA ASP A 51 -9.99 1.75 14.36
C ASP A 51 -9.30 2.57 15.46
N ASN A 52 -8.04 2.99 15.21
CA ASN A 52 -7.32 3.89 16.13
C ASN A 52 -7.99 5.26 16.25
N SER A 53 -8.36 5.91 15.15
CA SER A 53 -9.04 7.20 15.20
C SER A 53 -10.39 7.09 15.92
N ARG A 54 -11.10 5.96 15.79
CA ARG A 54 -12.33 5.72 16.55
C ARG A 54 -12.07 5.61 18.04
N LYS A 55 -11.03 4.89 18.46
CA LYS A 55 -10.61 4.81 19.88
C LYS A 55 -10.18 6.16 20.46
N GLU A 56 -9.55 7.02 19.66
CA GLU A 56 -9.18 8.38 20.08
C GLU A 56 -10.39 9.31 20.22
N TRP A 57 -11.49 9.05 19.49
CA TRP A 57 -12.74 9.82 19.61
C TRP A 57 -13.65 9.33 20.74
N GLU A 58 -13.55 8.06 21.13
CA GLU A 58 -14.35 7.44 22.22
C GLU A 58 -13.71 7.62 23.62
N ASN A 59 -12.52 8.20 23.71
CA ASN A 59 -11.74 8.37 24.95
C ASN A 59 -11.51 9.86 25.25
#